data_AF-A0A6N6WVN0-F1
#
_entry.id   AF-A0A6N6WVN0-F1
#
_cell.length_a   1.000
_cell.length_b   1.000
_cell.length_c   1.000
_cell.angle_alpha   90.00
_cell.angle_beta   90.00
_cell.angle_gamma   90.00
#
_symmetry.space_group_name_H-M   'P 1'
#
loop_
_entity.id
_entity.type
_entity.pdbx_description
1 polymer ?
#
loop_
_entity_poly.entity_id
_entity_poly.type
_entity_poly.pdbx_seq_one_letter_code
_entity_poly.pdbx_strand_id
1 'polypeptide(L)'
;MRVENNNVSGQNHDPEQIDLIDLLVQLWRGKMTIIISVIVAIALAIGYLAVAKEKWTSTAIITQPDVGQIAGYNNAMNVIYGQAAPKVSDLQETLIGRFSSAFSALAETLDNQEEPEKLTIEPSVKNQQLPLTVSYVGQTAEGAQMKLAQYIQQVDD
;
A
#
# COMPACT_ATOMS: atom_id res chain seq x y z
N MET A 1 -30.43 81.53 -8.37
CA MET A 1 -29.16 80.77 -8.44
C MET A 1 -29.18 79.80 -7.28
N ARG A 2 -29.68 78.58 -7.50
CA ARG A 2 -28.96 77.32 -7.84
C ARG A 2 -28.08 76.80 -6.70
N VAL A 3 -28.54 75.66 -6.17
CA VAL A 3 -27.97 74.81 -5.10
C VAL A 3 -26.91 73.90 -5.71
N GLU A 4 -25.83 73.57 -5.00
CA GLU A 4 -25.07 72.33 -5.20
C GLU A 4 -24.14 72.06 -4.00
N ASN A 5 -24.59 71.11 -3.18
CA ASN A 5 -23.89 70.40 -2.12
C ASN A 5 -23.61 68.98 -2.66
N ASN A 6 -22.35 68.66 -2.96
CA ASN A 6 -21.96 67.33 -3.40
C ASN A 6 -21.09 66.63 -2.35
N ASN A 7 -21.81 65.82 -1.60
CA ASN A 7 -21.39 64.79 -0.68
C ASN A 7 -21.23 63.48 -1.48
N VAL A 8 -20.19 62.73 -1.15
CA VAL A 8 -20.06 61.27 -1.29
C VAL A 8 -19.98 60.73 -2.73
N SER A 9 -18.75 60.38 -3.12
CA SER A 9 -18.49 59.44 -4.22
C SER A 9 -17.49 58.40 -3.77
N GLY A 10 -17.90 57.14 -3.81
CA GLY A 10 -16.99 56.00 -4.03
C GLY A 10 -16.49 55.28 -2.79
N GLN A 11 -17.41 54.72 -2.00
CA GLN A 11 -17.05 53.55 -1.19
C GLN A 11 -16.82 52.39 -2.16
N ASN A 12 -15.55 52.18 -2.52
CA ASN A 12 -15.10 51.05 -3.31
C ASN A 12 -15.48 49.76 -2.58
N HIS A 13 -16.52 49.08 -3.07
CA HIS A 13 -16.71 47.67 -2.81
C HIS A 13 -15.78 46.92 -3.77
N ASP A 14 -14.56 46.61 -3.33
CA ASP A 14 -13.71 45.64 -4.01
C ASP A 14 -14.31 44.24 -3.78
N PRO A 15 -14.80 43.55 -4.81
CA PRO A 15 -15.42 42.23 -4.69
C PRO A 15 -14.39 41.08 -4.55
N GLU A 16 -13.11 41.40 -4.34
CA GLU A 16 -12.01 40.43 -4.42
C GLU A 16 -11.46 39.95 -3.07
N GLN A 17 -11.92 40.47 -1.94
CA GLN A 17 -11.60 39.91 -0.64
C GLN A 17 -12.75 39.02 -0.18
N ILE A 18 -12.59 37.71 -0.34
CA ILE A 18 -13.44 36.71 0.31
C ILE A 18 -13.31 36.95 1.83
N ASP A 19 -14.34 37.52 2.43
CA ASP A 19 -14.34 37.87 3.84
C ASP A 19 -14.54 36.61 4.70
N LEU A 20 -13.47 36.13 5.32
CA LEU A 20 -13.47 34.94 6.18
C LEU A 20 -14.45 35.11 7.36
N ILE A 21 -14.70 36.35 7.80
CA ILE A 21 -15.62 36.65 8.89
C ILE A 21 -17.08 36.49 8.42
N ASP A 22 -17.40 36.94 7.20
CA ASP A 22 -18.75 36.78 6.64
C ASP A 22 -19.08 35.29 6.42
N LEU A 23 -18.13 34.50 5.93
CA LEU A 23 -18.27 33.04 5.84
C LEU A 23 -18.52 32.38 7.21
N LEU A 24 -17.84 32.84 8.27
CA LEU A 24 -18.03 32.30 9.62
C LEU A 24 -19.42 32.66 10.19
N VAL A 25 -19.91 33.87 9.94
CA VAL A 25 -21.25 34.32 10.33
C VAL A 25 -22.34 33.57 9.54
N GLN A 26 -22.10 33.32 8.25
CA GLN A 26 -22.98 32.53 7.39
C GLN A 26 -23.08 31.07 7.88
N LEU A 27 -21.95 30.48 8.30
CA LEU A 27 -21.89 29.16 8.92
C LEU A 27 -22.65 29.14 10.27
N TRP A 28 -22.51 30.19 11.09
CA TRP A 28 -23.18 30.29 12.39
C TRP A 28 -24.70 30.45 12.28
N ARG A 29 -25.18 31.19 11.27
CA ARG A 29 -26.62 31.30 10.92
C ARG A 29 -27.17 29.99 10.35
N GLY A 30 -26.36 29.25 9.58
CA GLY A 30 -26.70 27.95 9.01
C GLY A 30 -26.53 26.75 9.95
N LYS A 31 -26.35 26.93 11.26
CA LYS A 31 -26.05 25.84 12.20
C LYS A 31 -26.97 24.61 12.09
N MET A 32 -28.26 24.81 11.79
CA MET A 32 -29.20 23.68 11.61
C MET A 32 -28.95 22.88 10.32
N THR A 33 -28.65 23.54 9.20
CA THR A 33 -28.34 22.83 7.94
C THR A 33 -27.00 22.09 8.05
N ILE A 34 -26.04 22.65 8.78
CA ILE A 34 -24.76 21.97 9.11
C ILE A 34 -25.03 20.73 9.95
N ILE A 35 -25.81 20.84 11.02
CA ILE A 35 -26.12 19.70 11.90
C ILE A 35 -26.83 18.59 11.10
N ILE A 36 -27.81 18.92 10.27
CA ILE A 36 -28.52 17.94 9.43
C ILE A 36 -27.55 17.28 8.44
N SER A 37 -26.72 18.06 7.76
CA SER A 37 -25.72 17.55 6.82
C SER A 37 -24.73 16.60 7.50
N VAL A 38 -24.26 16.95 8.69
CA VAL A 38 -23.38 16.10 9.51
C VAL A 38 -24.07 14.79 9.90
N ILE A 39 -25.35 14.84 10.31
CA ILE A 39 -26.11 13.62 10.65
C ILE A 39 -26.26 12.71 9.43
N VAL A 40 -26.58 13.27 8.26
CA VAL A 40 -26.68 12.49 7.01
C VAL A 40 -25.34 11.85 6.65
N ALA A 41 -24.24 12.59 6.76
CA ALA A 41 -22.90 12.08 6.50
C ALA A 41 -22.52 10.94 7.47
N ILE A 42 -22.86 11.07 8.76
CA ILE A 42 -22.63 10.01 9.76
C ILE A 42 -23.47 8.77 9.44
N ALA A 43 -24.74 8.93 9.06
CA ALA A 43 -25.60 7.81 8.69
C ALA A 43 -25.04 7.05 7.47
N LEU A 44 -24.57 7.79 6.45
CA LEU A 44 -23.91 7.18 5.29
C LEU A 44 -22.60 6.48 5.68
N ALA A 45 -21.80 7.05 6.58
CA ALA A 45 -20.58 6.43 7.07
C ALA A 45 -20.85 5.11 7.80
N ILE A 46 -21.84 5.09 8.72
CA ILE A 46 -22.24 3.86 9.43
C ILE A 46 -22.74 2.81 8.43
N GLY A 47 -23.55 3.22 7.44
CA GLY A 47 -24.00 2.33 6.37
C GLY A 47 -22.83 1.75 5.56
N TYR A 48 -21.80 2.56 5.28
CA TYR A 48 -20.60 2.11 4.59
C TYR A 48 -19.79 1.10 5.40
N LEU A 49 -19.58 1.35 6.71
CA LEU A 49 -18.86 0.41 7.60
C LEU A 49 -19.51 -0.97 7.67
N ALA A 50 -20.84 -1.06 7.53
CA ALA A 50 -21.55 -2.35 7.53
C ALA A 50 -21.37 -3.17 6.24
N VAL A 51 -21.01 -2.53 5.12
CA VAL A 51 -20.87 -3.17 3.80
C VAL A 51 -19.40 -3.34 3.40
N ALA A 52 -18.51 -2.47 3.89
CA ALA A 52 -17.09 -2.51 3.60
C ALA A 52 -16.45 -3.77 4.21
N LYS A 53 -16.09 -4.73 3.36
CA LYS A 53 -15.36 -5.93 3.79
C LYS A 53 -13.97 -5.54 4.29
N GLU A 54 -13.61 -6.03 5.47
CA GLU A 54 -12.27 -5.87 6.02
C GLU A 54 -11.23 -6.58 5.14
N LYS A 55 -10.03 -6.01 5.06
CA LYS A 55 -8.88 -6.60 4.38
C LYS A 55 -7.72 -6.69 5.36
N TRP A 56 -7.17 -7.88 5.50
CA TRP A 56 -6.07 -8.18 6.42
C TRP A 56 -4.82 -8.49 5.61
N THR A 57 -3.74 -7.74 5.85
CA THR A 57 -2.46 -7.96 5.17
C THR A 57 -1.53 -8.76 6.08
N SER A 58 -1.12 -9.92 5.61
CA SER A 58 -0.02 -10.68 6.22
C SER A 58 1.28 -10.34 5.51
N THR A 59 2.37 -10.21 6.27
CA THR A 59 3.68 -9.84 5.76
C THR A 59 4.75 -10.77 6.34
N ALA A 60 5.68 -11.23 5.49
CA ALA A 60 6.87 -11.96 5.90
C ALA A 60 8.11 -11.34 5.26
N ILE A 61 9.25 -11.46 5.95
CA ILE A 61 10.54 -10.98 5.45
C ILE A 61 11.40 -12.20 5.17
N ILE A 62 11.89 -12.30 3.94
CA ILE A 62 12.72 -13.39 3.44
C ILE A 62 14.08 -12.84 2.99
N THR A 63 15.10 -13.68 3.05
CA THR A 63 16.46 -13.33 2.62
C THR A 63 17.12 -14.54 1.97
N GLN A 64 18.32 -14.35 1.44
CA GLN A 64 19.12 -15.44 0.88
C GLN A 64 19.40 -16.52 1.94
N PRO A 65 19.51 -17.80 1.53
CA PRO A 65 19.74 -18.89 2.46
C PRO A 65 21.11 -18.77 3.14
N ASP A 66 21.23 -19.30 4.36
CA ASP A 66 22.50 -19.37 5.06
C ASP A 66 23.44 -20.38 4.38
N VAL A 67 24.74 -20.12 4.44
CA VAL A 67 25.78 -20.99 3.85
C VAL A 67 25.66 -22.43 4.33
N GLY A 68 25.29 -22.64 5.59
CA GLY A 68 25.08 -23.96 6.17
C GLY A 68 23.90 -24.72 5.57
N GLN A 69 22.82 -24.03 5.19
CA GLN A 69 21.61 -24.64 4.62
C GLN A 69 21.87 -25.18 3.20
N ILE A 70 22.76 -24.51 2.45
CA ILE A 70 23.10 -24.91 1.07
C ILE A 70 24.43 -25.65 0.96
N ALA A 71 25.03 -26.05 2.10
CA ALA A 71 26.34 -26.70 2.11
C ALA A 71 26.36 -27.99 1.26
N GLY A 72 25.30 -28.78 1.31
CA GLY A 72 25.16 -30.00 0.50
C GLY A 72 25.11 -29.70 -1.00
N TYR A 73 24.31 -28.70 -1.39
CA TYR A 73 24.20 -28.27 -2.79
C TYR A 73 25.52 -27.67 -3.31
N ASN A 74 26.18 -26.84 -2.50
CA ASN A 74 27.50 -26.28 -2.81
C ASN A 74 28.55 -27.39 -2.97
N ASN A 75 28.54 -28.42 -2.12
CA ASN A 75 29.45 -29.56 -2.27
C ASN A 75 29.20 -30.31 -3.59
N ALA A 76 27.95 -30.63 -3.90
CA ALA A 76 27.59 -31.28 -5.17
C ALA A 76 28.08 -30.47 -6.38
N MET A 77 27.92 -29.15 -6.35
CA MET A 77 28.41 -28.24 -7.38
C MET A 77 29.94 -28.29 -7.51
N ASN A 78 30.66 -28.27 -6.39
CA ASN A 78 32.12 -28.39 -6.37
C ASN A 78 32.61 -29.75 -6.89
N VAL A 79 31.89 -30.84 -6.62
CA VAL A 79 32.23 -32.18 -7.13
C VAL A 79 32.04 -32.27 -8.65
N ILE A 80 30.95 -31.70 -9.18
CA ILE A 80 30.62 -31.77 -10.60
C ILE A 80 31.51 -30.85 -11.45
N TYR A 81 31.77 -29.62 -10.97
CA TYR A 81 32.45 -28.58 -11.75
C TYR A 81 33.90 -28.32 -11.35
N GLY A 82 34.37 -28.90 -10.24
CA GLY A 82 35.76 -28.75 -9.78
C GLY A 82 36.15 -27.28 -9.60
N GLN A 83 37.23 -26.84 -10.28
CA GLN A 83 37.70 -25.46 -10.22
C GLN A 83 36.78 -24.44 -10.92
N ALA A 84 35.83 -24.90 -11.73
CA ALA A 84 34.86 -24.04 -12.42
C ALA A 84 33.54 -23.89 -11.64
N ALA A 85 33.45 -24.43 -10.41
CA ALA A 85 32.26 -24.31 -9.59
C ALA A 85 32.00 -22.84 -9.19
N PRO A 86 30.72 -22.39 -9.20
CA PRO A 86 30.33 -21.08 -8.68
C PRO A 86 30.73 -20.91 -7.21
N LYS A 87 30.95 -19.65 -6.79
CA LYS A 87 31.18 -19.36 -5.38
C LYS A 87 29.88 -19.54 -4.60
N VAL A 88 30.01 -19.83 -3.31
CA VAL A 88 28.84 -19.99 -2.44
C VAL A 88 27.99 -18.71 -2.35
N SER A 89 28.59 -17.53 -2.44
CA SER A 89 27.88 -16.24 -2.54
C SER A 89 26.99 -16.17 -3.77
N ASP A 90 27.52 -16.60 -4.92
CA ASP A 90 26.82 -16.57 -6.20
C ASP A 90 25.65 -17.57 -6.18
N LEU A 91 25.83 -18.70 -5.48
CA LEU A 91 24.76 -19.66 -5.23
C LEU A 91 23.65 -19.07 -4.34
N GLN A 92 23.99 -18.34 -3.28
CA GLN A 92 23.02 -17.65 -2.42
C GLN A 92 22.19 -16.64 -3.23
N GLU A 93 22.84 -15.80 -4.03
CA GLU A 93 22.20 -14.82 -4.91
C GLU A 93 21.31 -15.50 -5.98
N THR A 94 21.80 -16.59 -6.58
CA THR A 94 21.05 -17.34 -7.59
C THR A 94 19.78 -17.96 -7.00
N LEU A 95 19.86 -18.54 -5.80
CA LEU A 95 18.72 -19.19 -5.15
C LEU A 95 17.63 -18.18 -4.79
N ILE A 96 17.99 -17.07 -4.15
CA ILE A 96 17.00 -16.05 -3.81
C ILE A 96 16.44 -15.33 -5.04
N GLY A 97 17.25 -15.15 -6.10
CA GLY A 97 16.80 -14.60 -7.37
C GLY A 97 15.78 -15.50 -8.08
N ARG A 98 15.99 -16.83 -8.02
CA ARG A 98 15.02 -17.82 -8.53
C ARG A 98 13.73 -17.78 -7.73
N PHE A 99 13.81 -17.81 -6.40
CA PHE A 99 12.64 -17.69 -5.53
C PHE A 99 11.85 -16.41 -5.85
N SER A 100 12.52 -15.26 -5.90
CA SER A 100 11.88 -13.97 -6.17
C SER A 100 11.18 -13.95 -7.53
N SER A 101 11.80 -14.54 -8.56
CA SER A 101 11.22 -14.61 -9.90
C SER A 101 9.99 -15.53 -9.93
N ALA A 102 10.06 -16.70 -9.29
CA ALA A 102 8.94 -17.64 -9.19
C ALA A 102 7.78 -17.06 -8.36
N PHE A 103 8.10 -16.36 -7.26
CA PHE A 103 7.10 -15.69 -6.42
C PHE A 103 6.41 -14.53 -7.15
N SER A 104 7.15 -13.72 -7.90
CA SER A 104 6.57 -12.68 -8.77
C SER A 104 5.67 -13.27 -9.85
N ALA A 105 6.05 -14.41 -10.44
CA ALA A 105 5.21 -15.11 -11.41
C ALA A 105 3.92 -15.61 -10.76
N LEU A 106 3.99 -16.18 -9.55
CA LEU A 106 2.80 -16.57 -8.78
C LEU A 106 1.90 -15.36 -8.50
N ALA A 107 2.48 -14.23 -8.08
CA ALA A 107 1.72 -13.00 -7.85
C ALA A 107 0.95 -12.55 -9.10
N GLU A 108 1.59 -12.58 -10.27
CA GLU A 108 0.93 -12.26 -11.54
C GLU A 108 -0.19 -13.25 -11.87
N THR A 109 0.00 -14.54 -11.62
CA THR A 109 -1.07 -15.53 -11.86
C THR A 109 -2.27 -15.34 -10.93
N LEU A 110 -2.03 -14.90 -9.70
CA LEU A 110 -3.07 -14.62 -8.70
C LEU A 110 -3.84 -13.33 -9.02
N ASP A 111 -3.17 -12.33 -9.59
CA ASP A 111 -3.82 -11.08 -10.04
C ASP A 111 -4.71 -11.30 -11.28
N ASN A 112 -4.38 -12.30 -12.11
CA ASN A 112 -5.15 -12.65 -13.31
C ASN A 112 -6.34 -13.61 -13.06
N GLN A 113 -6.73 -13.87 -11.81
CA GLN A 113 -7.90 -14.70 -11.48
C GLN A 113 -9.23 -13.94 -11.59
N GLU A 114 -10.35 -14.66 -11.65
CA GLU A 114 -11.71 -14.05 -11.65
C GLU A 114 -11.94 -13.20 -10.39
N GLU A 115 -11.47 -13.69 -9.23
CA GLU A 115 -11.34 -12.91 -8.00
C GLU A 115 -9.85 -12.65 -7.74
N PRO A 116 -9.33 -11.44 -8.04
CA PRO A 116 -7.90 -11.17 -7.98
C PRO A 116 -7.38 -11.22 -6.54
N GLU A 117 -6.33 -12.01 -6.33
CA GLU A 117 -5.66 -12.15 -5.05
C GLU A 117 -4.36 -11.32 -5.04
N LYS A 118 -4.27 -10.34 -4.13
CA LYS A 118 -3.11 -9.45 -4.08
C LYS A 118 -1.96 -10.08 -3.29
N LEU A 119 -0.98 -10.60 -4.02
CA LEU A 119 0.31 -11.06 -3.52
C LEU A 119 1.40 -10.09 -4.01
N THR A 120 2.34 -9.69 -3.15
CA THR A 120 3.44 -8.79 -3.55
C THR A 120 4.78 -9.27 -3.02
N ILE A 121 5.85 -8.91 -3.74
CA ILE A 121 7.23 -9.08 -3.33
C ILE A 121 8.02 -7.83 -3.68
N GLU A 122 8.68 -7.23 -2.69
CA GLU A 122 9.45 -6.00 -2.85
C GLU A 122 10.64 -5.95 -1.89
N PRO A 123 11.71 -5.22 -2.19
CA PRO A 123 12.80 -5.03 -1.24
C PRO A 123 12.32 -4.35 0.04
N SER A 124 12.67 -4.89 1.21
CA SER A 124 12.28 -4.33 2.51
C SER A 124 12.88 -2.93 2.75
N VAL A 125 14.03 -2.64 2.14
CA VAL A 125 14.73 -1.37 2.28
C VAL A 125 14.99 -0.78 0.89
N LYS A 126 14.71 0.52 0.74
CA LYS A 126 14.96 1.24 -0.51
C LYS A 126 16.45 1.16 -0.89
N ASN A 127 16.72 0.90 -2.16
CA ASN A 127 18.07 0.74 -2.73
C ASN A 127 18.88 -0.44 -2.19
N GLN A 128 18.25 -1.39 -1.50
CA GLN A 128 18.84 -2.69 -1.17
C GLN A 128 18.14 -3.78 -1.97
N GLN A 129 18.86 -4.83 -2.36
CA GLN A 129 18.26 -5.97 -3.07
C GLN A 129 17.63 -6.99 -2.11
N LEU A 130 18.19 -7.10 -0.90
CA LEU A 130 17.73 -7.95 0.19
C LEU A 130 17.72 -7.14 1.49
N PRO A 131 16.92 -7.54 2.49
CA PRO A 131 15.93 -8.61 2.44
C PRO A 131 14.70 -8.23 1.58
N LEU A 132 13.91 -9.23 1.21
CA LEU A 132 12.65 -9.05 0.48
C LEU A 132 11.48 -9.16 1.46
N THR A 133 10.53 -8.25 1.33
CA THR A 133 9.23 -8.31 1.99
C THR A 133 8.24 -8.95 1.03
N VAL A 134 7.59 -10.03 1.47
CA VAL A 134 6.44 -10.63 0.78
C VAL A 134 5.17 -10.33 1.56
N SER A 135 4.10 -9.98 0.87
CA SER A 135 2.82 -9.68 1.51
C SER A 135 1.63 -10.24 0.77
N TYR A 136 0.59 -10.61 1.50
CA TYR A 136 -0.66 -11.14 0.97
C TYR A 136 -1.86 -10.48 1.66
N VAL A 137 -2.86 -10.09 0.88
CA VAL A 137 -4.10 -9.46 1.36
C VAL A 137 -5.24 -10.48 1.37
N GLY A 138 -5.66 -10.90 2.57
CA GLY A 138 -6.78 -11.80 2.79
C GLY A 138 -8.01 -11.14 3.43
N GLN A 139 -9.07 -11.93 3.61
CA GLN A 139 -10.34 -11.47 4.21
C GLN A 139 -10.36 -11.59 5.74
N THR A 140 -9.51 -12.45 6.31
CA THR A 140 -9.35 -12.64 7.76
C THR A 140 -7.87 -12.64 8.11
N ALA A 141 -7.52 -12.25 9.33
CA ALA A 141 -6.13 -12.23 9.79
C ALA A 141 -5.46 -13.62 9.70
N GLU A 142 -6.15 -14.65 10.20
CA GLU A 142 -5.66 -16.04 10.16
C GLU A 142 -5.57 -16.57 8.72
N GLY A 143 -6.57 -16.30 7.89
CA GLY A 143 -6.57 -16.71 6.49
C GLY A 143 -5.45 -16.06 5.69
N ALA A 144 -5.18 -14.78 5.93
CA ALA A 144 -4.08 -14.06 5.30
C ALA A 144 -2.72 -14.65 5.69
N GLN A 145 -2.53 -14.97 6.97
CA GLN A 145 -1.29 -15.58 7.46
C GLN A 145 -1.09 -16.99 6.88
N MET A 146 -2.12 -17.82 6.94
CA MET A 146 -2.08 -19.20 6.45
C MET A 146 -1.82 -19.25 4.94
N LYS A 147 -2.54 -18.45 4.14
CA LYS A 147 -2.34 -18.41 2.69
C LYS A 147 -0.95 -17.89 2.32
N LEU A 148 -0.44 -16.86 3.00
CA LEU A 148 0.92 -16.39 2.74
C LEU A 148 1.95 -17.50 2.98
N ALA A 149 1.84 -18.25 4.09
CA ALA A 149 2.72 -19.36 4.37
C ALA A 149 2.62 -20.48 3.31
N GLN A 150 1.40 -20.78 2.85
CA GLN A 150 1.17 -21.76 1.78
C GLN A 150 1.80 -21.32 0.45
N TYR A 151 1.65 -20.07 0.04
CA TYR A 151 2.26 -19.57 -1.19
C TYR A 151 3.79 -19.51 -1.11
N ILE A 152 4.35 -19.17 0.06
CA ILE A 152 5.79 -19.26 0.27
C ILE A 152 6.27 -20.71 0.10
N GLN A 153 5.59 -21.68 0.71
CA GLN A 153 5.95 -23.10 0.58
C GLN A 153 5.79 -23.61 -0.86
N GLN A 154 4.70 -23.21 -1.54
CA GLN A 154 4.45 -23.61 -2.93
C GLN A 154 5.55 -23.16 -3.90
N VAL A 155 6.20 -22.03 -3.62
CA VAL A 155 7.31 -21.52 -4.44
C VAL A 155 8.66 -22.16 -4.04
N ASP A 156 8.76 -22.66 -2.81
CA ASP A 156 9.94 -23.35 -2.30
C ASP A 156 10.04 -24.82 -2.78
N ASP A 157 8.89 -25.48 -2.97
CA ASP A 157 8.74 -26.86 -3.48
C ASP A 157 9.05 -27.00 -5.00
#